data_AF-A0A1F7RTY5-F1
#
_entry.id   AF-A0A1F7RTY5-F1
#
_cell.length_a   1.000
_cell.length_b   1.000
_cell.length_c   1.000
_cell.angle_alpha   90.00
_cell.angle_beta   90.00
_cell.angle_gamma   90.00
#
_symmetry.space_group_name_H-M   'P 1'
#
loop_
_entity.id
_entity.type
_entity.pdbx_description
1 polymer ?
#
loop_
_entity_poly.entity_id
_entity_poly.type
_entity_poly.pdbx_seq_one_letter_code
_entity_poly.pdbx_strand_id
1 'polypeptide(L)' 'MLVVNTKLKQIIRESGKTQGQLAKEIGIPEARLSRIIHGYINPRKSEEEAIAVALGILTVEVFPPEL' A
#
# COMPACT_ATOMS: atom_id res chain seq x y z
N MET A 1 -15.69 4.34 4.70
CA MET A 1 -14.82 3.32 4.06
C MET A 1 -14.21 3.99 2.84
N LEU A 2 -12.96 4.43 2.90
CA LEU A 2 -12.32 5.19 1.81
C LEU A 2 -12.08 4.29 0.60
N VAL A 3 -12.48 4.75 -0.59
CA VAL A 3 -12.42 4.04 -1.88
C VAL A 3 -11.00 3.60 -2.25
N VAL A 4 -9.99 4.31 -1.73
CA VAL A 4 -8.55 4.06 -1.90
C VAL A 4 -8.13 2.65 -1.45
N ASN A 5 -8.75 2.14 -0.39
CA ASN A 5 -8.35 0.88 0.27
C ASN A 5 -8.64 -0.38 -0.54
N THR A 6 -9.68 -0.35 -1.36
CA THR A 6 -10.06 -1.52 -2.17
C THR A 6 -9.06 -1.74 -3.29
N LYS A 7 -8.53 -0.66 -3.88
CA LYS A 7 -7.59 -0.69 -5.00
C LYS A 7 -6.21 -1.22 -4.57
N LEU A 8 -5.63 -0.70 -3.49
CA LEU A 8 -4.34 -1.21 -2.99
C LEU A 8 -4.43 -2.70 -2.63
N LYS A 9 -5.50 -3.11 -1.95
CA LYS A 9 -5.71 -4.52 -1.59
C LYS A 9 -5.83 -5.43 -2.83
N GLN A 10 -6.50 -4.95 -3.87
CA GLN A 10 -6.63 -5.67 -5.13
C GLN A 10 -5.27 -5.82 -5.84
N ILE A 11 -4.50 -4.74 -5.96
CA ILE A 11 -3.19 -4.77 -6.62
C ILE A 11 -2.23 -5.71 -5.88
N ILE A 12 -2.24 -5.71 -4.55
CA ILE A 12 -1.42 -6.66 -3.77
C ILE A 12 -1.79 -8.10 -4.13
N ARG A 13 -3.08 -8.41 -4.22
CA ARG A 13 -3.55 -9.75 -4.62
C ARG A 13 -3.15 -10.10 -6.06
N GLU A 14 -3.27 -9.17 -6.99
CA GLU A 14 -2.91 -9.35 -8.40
C GLU A 14 -1.39 -9.50 -8.60
N SER A 15 -0.58 -8.90 -7.72
CA SER A 15 0.88 -9.08 -7.69
C SER A 15 1.33 -10.48 -7.25
N GLY A 16 0.40 -11.32 -6.75
CA GLY A 16 0.71 -12.65 -6.20
C GLY A 16 1.38 -12.62 -4.83
N LYS A 17 1.51 -11.44 -4.20
CA LYS A 17 2.11 -11.24 -2.88
C LYS A 17 1.06 -11.29 -1.76
N THR A 18 1.45 -11.77 -0.59
CA THR A 18 0.70 -11.54 0.65
C THR A 18 1.06 -10.18 1.26
N GLN A 19 0.22 -9.68 2.18
CA GLN A 19 0.54 -8.45 2.93
C GLN A 19 1.85 -8.60 3.70
N GLY A 20 2.07 -9.73 4.38
CA GLY A 20 3.33 -10.01 5.08
C GLY A 20 4.56 -10.05 4.18
N GLN A 21 4.45 -10.59 2.96
CA GLN A 21 5.55 -10.58 1.98
C GLN A 21 5.88 -9.15 1.56
N LEU A 22 4.87 -8.35 1.20
CA LEU A 22 5.06 -6.96 0.83
C LEU A 22 5.64 -6.14 1.99
N ALA A 23 5.12 -6.31 3.20
CA ALA A 23 5.59 -5.62 4.39
C ALA A 23 7.07 -5.92 4.67
N LYS A 24 7.48 -7.18 4.54
CA LYS A 24 8.87 -7.61 4.67
C LYS A 24 9.77 -6.99 3.60
N GLU A 25 9.30 -6.92 2.36
CA GLU A 25 10.04 -6.36 1.23
C GLU A 25 10.29 -4.85 1.38
N ILE A 26 9.28 -4.10 1.82
CA ILE A 26 9.39 -2.64 2.02
C ILE A 26 9.92 -2.26 3.41
N GLY A 27 10.21 -3.24 4.26
CA GLY A 27 10.82 -3.03 5.57
C GLY A 27 9.90 -2.39 6.62
N ILE A 28 8.59 -2.64 6.59
CA ILE A 28 7.65 -2.15 7.62
C ILE A 28 6.94 -3.29 8.36
N PRO A 29 6.42 -3.07 9.59
CA PRO A 29 5.59 -4.06 10.26
C PRO A 29 4.33 -4.38 9.45
N GLU A 30 3.98 -5.66 9.32
CA GLU A 30 2.75 -6.08 8.62
C GLU A 30 1.50 -5.44 9.20
N ALA A 31 1.42 -5.29 10.53
CA ALA A 31 0.32 -4.59 11.19
C ALA A 31 0.20 -3.12 10.74
N ARG A 32 1.32 -2.46 10.42
CA ARG A 32 1.32 -1.08 9.90
C ARG A 32 0.81 -1.06 8.46
N LEU A 33 1.30 -1.96 7.61
CA LEU A 33 0.80 -2.12 6.24
C LEU A 33 -0.70 -2.41 6.21
N SER A 34 -1.17 -3.30 7.09
CA SER A 34 -2.60 -3.60 7.24
C SER A 34 -3.40 -2.36 7.61
N ARG A 35 -2.91 -1.51 8.52
CA ARG A 35 -3.58 -0.23 8.84
C ARG A 35 -3.61 0.75 7.67
N ILE A 36 -2.58 0.77 6.83
CA ILE A 36 -2.53 1.57 5.59
C ILE A 36 -3.56 1.05 4.58
N ILE A 37 -3.60 -0.25 4.31
CA ILE A 37 -4.60 -0.91 3.43
C ILE A 37 -6.03 -0.76 4.00
N HIS A 38 -6.13 -0.71 5.32
CA HIS A 38 -7.24 -0.30 6.18
C HIS A 38 -7.78 1.12 5.95
N GLY A 39 -6.92 2.04 5.51
CA GLY A 39 -7.12 3.49 5.59
C GLY A 39 -7.35 3.96 7.03
N TYR A 40 -6.84 3.22 8.01
CA TYR A 40 -6.84 3.62 9.42
C TYR A 40 -5.74 4.64 9.70
N ILE A 41 -4.72 4.69 8.84
CA ILE A 41 -3.62 5.65 8.88
C ILE A 41 -3.22 6.01 7.46
N ASN A 42 -2.72 7.24 7.29
CA ASN A 42 -2.07 7.63 6.05
C ASN A 42 -0.61 7.11 6.05
N PRO A 43 -0.13 6.55 4.92
CA PRO A 43 1.27 6.22 4.76
C PRO A 43 2.14 7.49 4.75
N ARG A 44 3.41 7.35 5.09
CA ARG A 44 4.43 8.38 4.80
C ARG A 44 4.73 8.37 3.30
N LYS A 45 5.22 9.48 2.75
CA LYS A 45 5.68 9.52 1.34
C LYS A 45 6.68 8.41 1.00
N SER A 46 7.62 8.14 1.89
CA SER A 46 8.58 7.04 1.72
C SER A 46 7.92 5.66 1.67
N GLU A 47 6.79 5.47 2.35
CA GLU A 47 6.02 4.23 2.33
C GLU A 47 5.18 4.11 1.06
N GLU A 48 4.59 5.21 0.59
CA GLU A 48 3.90 5.25 -0.71
C GLU A 48 4.84 4.87 -1.85
N GLU A 49 6.04 5.49 -1.88
CA GLU A 49 7.09 5.20 -2.86
C GLU A 49 7.54 3.74 -2.79
N ALA A 50 7.81 3.23 -1.58
CA ALA A 50 8.24 1.84 -1.42
C ALA A 50 7.16 0.83 -1.84
N ILE A 51 5.89 1.09 -1.51
CA ILE A 51 4.75 0.26 -1.93
C ILE A 51 4.61 0.30 -3.46
N ALA A 52 4.70 1.48 -4.06
CA ALA A 52 4.58 1.65 -5.50
C ALA A 52 5.70 0.91 -6.25
N VAL A 53 6.95 1.04 -5.80
CA VAL A 53 8.11 0.34 -6.36
C VAL A 53 7.96 -1.18 -6.22
N ALA A 54 7.58 -1.67 -5.04
CA ALA A 54 7.44 -3.10 -4.79
C ALA A 54 6.28 -3.75 -5.56
N LEU A 55 5.28 -2.97 -5.97
CA LEU A 55 4.15 -3.42 -6.77
C LEU A 55 4.28 -3.10 -8.27
N GLY A 56 5.30 -2.33 -8.67
CA GLY A 56 5.52 -1.94 -10.07
C GLY A 56 4.44 -1.00 -10.61
N ILE A 57 3.90 -0.12 -9.76
CA ILE A 57 2.81 0.81 -10.07
C ILE A 57 3.24 2.27 -9.86
N LEU A 58 2.44 3.22 -10.34
CA LEU A 58 2.65 4.64 -10.03
C LEU A 58 2.00 5.00 -8.70
N THR A 59 2.66 5.83 -7.89
CA THR A 59 2.13 6.28 -6.59
C THR A 59 0.74 6.92 -6.73
N VAL A 60 0.54 7.78 -7.74
CA VAL A 60 -0.75 8.46 -8.02
C VAL A 60 -1.91 7.51 -8.33
N GLU A 61 -1.63 6.27 -8.78
CA GLU A 61 -2.68 5.30 -9.07
C GLU A 61 -3.34 4.77 -7.80
N VAL A 62 -2.64 4.82 -6.67
CA VAL A 62 -3.08 4.23 -5.40
C VAL A 62 -3.17 5.26 -4.29
N PHE A 63 -2.31 6.26 -4.29
CA PHE A 63 -2.26 7.34 -3.32
C PHE A 63 -2.52 8.66 -4.07
N PRO A 64 -3.80 9.03 -4.29
CA PRO A 64 -4.09 10.31 -4.91
C PRO A 64 -3.62 11.45 -3.99
N PRO A 65 -3.13 12.56 -4.56
CA PRO A 65 -2.76 13.73 -3.75
C PRO A 65 -3.96 14.18 -2.92
N GLU A 66 -3.73 14.49 -1.64
CA GLU A 66 -4.73 15.12 -0.79
C GLU A 66 -5.10 16.48 -1.42
N LEU A 67 -6.39 16.66 -1.73
CA LEU A 67 -6.96 17.89 -2.30
C LEU A 67 -7.00 19.00 -1.26
#